data_AF-A0A1H9NZ13-F1
#
_entry.id   AF-A0A1H9NZ13-F1
#
_cell.length_a   1.000
_cell.length_b   1.000
_cell.length_c   1.000
_cell.angle_alpha   90.00
_cell.angle_beta   90.00
_cell.angle_gamma   90.00
#
_symmetry.space_group_name_H-M   'P 1'
#
loop_
_entity.id
_entity.type
_entity.pdbx_description
1 polymer ?
#
loop_
_entity_poly.entity_id
_entity_poly.type
_entity_poly.pdbx_seq_one_letter_code
_entity_poly.pdbx_strand_id
1 'polypeptide(L)'
;MARDTSIAVAAIADRDPGEDDDPYDDVEIASLPDWWADAVQEFESYNLRAYRPPRFADGTLKHAVVKKLETKLGVSIRFVGRDVSYRDDWEVQIDGEKMIDIGRHRNPDGYTVFEIGADEFVDKVTEALEE
;
A
#
# COMPACT_ATOMS: atom_id res chain seq x y z
N MET A 1 1.42 -2.23 -30.50
CA MET A 1 2.10 -1.06 -29.90
C MET A 1 2.51 -1.47 -28.49
N ALA A 2 3.77 -1.85 -28.32
CA ALA A 2 4.31 -2.26 -27.02
C ALA A 2 4.54 -0.99 -26.18
N ARG A 3 3.99 -0.94 -24.97
CA ARG A 3 4.29 0.11 -24.00
C ARG A 3 5.70 -0.13 -23.48
N ASP A 4 6.62 0.72 -23.90
CA ASP A 4 7.99 0.78 -23.41
C ASP A 4 7.95 1.00 -21.89
N THR A 5 8.16 -0.07 -21.14
CA THR A 5 8.13 -0.08 -19.66
C THR A 5 9.57 -0.21 -19.18
N SER A 6 10.42 0.72 -19.61
CA SER A 6 11.80 0.79 -19.15
C SER A 6 12.13 2.23 -18.79
N ILE A 7 11.52 2.72 -17.70
CA ILE A 7 12.17 3.78 -16.94
C ILE A 7 13.44 3.14 -16.38
N ALA A 8 14.57 3.42 -17.03
CA ALA A 8 15.86 2.88 -16.66
C ALA A 8 16.09 3.14 -15.17
N VAL A 9 16.45 2.09 -14.42
CA VAL A 9 16.78 2.14 -12.98
C VAL A 9 17.76 3.28 -12.65
N ALA A 10 18.58 3.72 -13.61
CA ALA A 10 19.47 4.87 -13.50
C ALA A 10 18.75 6.22 -13.27
N ALA A 11 17.53 6.42 -13.79
CA ALA A 11 16.79 7.68 -13.65
C ALA A 11 16.25 7.93 -12.23
N ILE A 12 16.21 6.89 -11.40
CA ILE A 12 15.75 6.94 -10.00
C ILE A 12 16.93 6.94 -9.02
N ALA A 13 18.13 6.57 -9.48
CA ALA A 13 19.33 6.42 -8.67
C ALA A 13 20.00 7.77 -8.32
N ASP A 14 19.70 8.83 -9.08
CA ASP A 14 20.34 10.15 -8.95
C ASP A 14 19.47 11.18 -8.18
N ARG A 15 18.25 10.81 -7.76
CA ARG A 15 17.33 11.74 -7.06
C ARG A 15 17.58 11.70 -5.56
N ASP A 16 17.88 12.86 -4.98
CA ASP A 16 18.07 12.99 -3.54
C ASP A 16 16.75 12.65 -2.80
N PRO A 17 16.78 11.94 -1.66
CA PRO A 17 15.57 11.72 -0.86
C PRO A 17 14.94 13.06 -0.43
N GLY A 18 13.89 13.47 -1.15
CA GLY A 18 13.24 14.78 -0.96
C GLY A 18 12.93 15.53 -2.25
N GLU A 19 13.50 15.14 -3.40
CA GLU A 19 13.13 15.69 -4.72
C GLU A 19 11.90 15.02 -5.35
N ASP A 20 11.04 14.42 -4.54
CA ASP A 20 9.75 13.89 -4.97
C ASP A 20 8.71 15.02 -4.90
N ASP A 21 7.91 15.18 -5.96
CA ASP A 21 6.78 16.11 -6.02
C ASP A 21 5.92 15.97 -4.75
N ASP A 22 5.63 17.07 -4.05
CA ASP A 22 4.78 17.00 -2.86
C ASP A 22 3.32 16.82 -3.29
N PRO A 23 2.69 15.65 -3.02
CA PRO A 23 1.35 15.36 -3.52
C PRO A 23 0.27 16.11 -2.73
N TYR A 24 0.64 16.94 -1.74
CA TYR A 24 -0.27 17.62 -0.84
C TYR A 24 -0.21 19.15 -0.94
N ASP A 25 0.60 19.73 -1.84
CA ASP A 25 0.78 21.18 -2.00
C ASP A 25 -0.56 21.93 -2.16
N ASP A 26 -1.52 21.32 -2.88
CA ASP A 26 -2.88 21.83 -3.10
C ASP A 26 -3.97 21.09 -2.29
N VAL A 27 -3.59 20.22 -1.34
CA VAL A 27 -4.54 19.37 -0.60
C VAL A 27 -4.64 19.81 0.86
N GLU A 28 -5.86 20.11 1.29
CA GLU A 28 -6.12 20.35 2.72
C GLU A 28 -6.06 19.03 3.50
N ILE A 29 -4.94 18.78 4.17
CA ILE A 29 -4.70 17.55 4.96
C ILE A 29 -5.81 17.30 6.00
N ALA A 30 -6.35 18.35 6.61
CA ALA A 30 -7.42 18.24 7.60
C ALA A 30 -8.75 17.71 7.03
N SER A 31 -8.93 17.76 5.71
CA SER A 31 -10.08 17.18 5.01
C SER A 31 -9.88 15.71 4.60
N LEU A 32 -8.68 15.14 4.81
CA LEU A 32 -8.42 13.72 4.59
C LEU A 32 -9.00 12.86 5.73
N PRO A 33 -9.23 11.55 5.50
CA PRO A 33 -9.55 10.63 6.58
C PRO A 33 -8.50 10.68 7.69
N ASP A 34 -8.91 10.56 8.96
CA ASP A 34 -8.02 10.74 10.13
C ASP A 34 -6.72 9.92 10.01
N TRP A 35 -6.83 8.63 9.68
CA TRP A 35 -5.68 7.73 9.53
C TRP A 35 -4.67 8.22 8.47
N TRP A 36 -5.15 8.91 7.44
CA TRP A 36 -4.31 9.45 6.37
C TRP A 36 -3.68 10.75 6.84
N ALA A 37 -4.47 11.67 7.41
CA ALA A 37 -3.97 12.91 7.96
C ALA A 37 -2.89 12.70 9.04
N ASP A 38 -3.07 11.73 9.94
CA ASP A 38 -2.08 11.33 10.94
C ASP A 38 -0.79 10.81 10.28
N ALA A 39 -0.90 9.95 9.28
CA ALA A 39 0.26 9.40 8.59
C ALA A 39 1.06 10.47 7.82
N VAL A 40 0.38 11.47 7.23
CA VAL A 40 1.06 12.62 6.59
C VAL A 40 1.83 13.42 7.64
N GLN A 41 1.17 13.81 8.73
CA GLN A 41 1.79 14.59 9.80
C GLN A 41 2.97 13.85 10.46
N GLU A 42 2.87 12.52 10.63
CA GLU A 42 3.95 11.70 11.15
C GLU A 42 5.17 11.74 10.22
N PHE A 43 4.96 11.54 8.92
CA PHE A 43 6.05 11.57 7.94
C PHE A 43 6.72 12.95 7.86
N GLU A 44 5.93 14.03 7.89
CA GLU A 44 6.44 15.40 7.95
C GLU A 44 7.26 15.65 9.24
N SER A 45 6.77 15.18 10.39
CA SER A 45 7.45 15.35 11.68
C SER A 45 8.83 14.70 11.74
N TYR A 46 9.05 13.64 10.95
CA TYR A 46 10.33 12.95 10.83
C TYR A 46 11.15 13.39 9.60
N ASN A 47 10.71 14.41 8.87
CA ASN A 47 11.35 14.88 7.62
C ASN A 47 11.57 13.72 6.62
N LEU A 48 10.57 12.82 6.53
CA LEU A 48 10.54 11.72 5.58
C LEU A 48 9.93 12.18 4.25
N ARG A 49 10.17 11.42 3.17
CA ARG A 49 9.50 11.65 1.87
C ARG A 49 7.98 11.65 2.06
N ALA A 50 7.26 12.57 1.41
CA ALA A 50 5.81 12.72 1.53
C ALA A 50 5.08 11.37 1.54
N TYR A 51 4.25 11.16 2.56
CA TYR A 51 3.51 9.92 2.74
C TYR A 51 2.65 9.65 1.52
N ARG A 52 2.71 8.44 0.99
CA ARG A 52 1.92 8.03 -0.17
C ARG A 52 1.18 6.76 0.21
N PRO A 53 -0.16 6.81 0.35
CA PRO A 53 -0.88 5.71 0.96
C PRO A 53 -0.78 4.44 0.10
N PRO A 54 -0.71 3.27 0.76
CA PRO A 54 -0.64 2.00 0.07
C PRO A 54 -1.93 1.70 -0.70
N ARG A 55 -1.79 1.07 -1.86
CA ARG A 55 -2.87 0.78 -2.80
C ARG A 55 -2.79 -0.64 -3.34
N PHE A 56 -3.92 -1.14 -3.82
CA PHE A 56 -3.99 -2.35 -4.64
C PHE A 56 -3.53 -2.07 -6.08
N ALA A 57 -3.37 -3.13 -6.87
CA ALA A 57 -2.90 -3.04 -8.26
C ALA A 57 -3.83 -2.19 -9.14
N ASP A 58 -5.13 -2.15 -8.83
CA ASP A 58 -6.14 -1.32 -9.51
C ASP A 58 -6.13 0.15 -9.05
N GLY A 59 -5.32 0.50 -8.06
CA GLY A 59 -5.20 1.85 -7.51
C GLY A 59 -6.09 2.15 -6.31
N THR A 60 -7.01 1.24 -5.94
CA THR A 60 -7.84 1.40 -4.74
C THR A 60 -7.01 1.42 -3.46
N LEU A 61 -7.37 2.31 -2.52
CA LEU A 61 -6.69 2.44 -1.24
C LEU A 61 -6.84 1.18 -0.39
N LYS A 62 -5.71 0.62 0.02
CA LYS A 62 -5.65 -0.58 0.87
C LYS A 62 -6.43 -0.39 2.17
N HIS A 63 -6.27 0.77 2.81
CA HIS A 63 -6.90 1.06 4.09
C HIS A 63 -8.44 1.14 4.00
N ALA A 64 -8.99 1.61 2.88
CA ALA A 64 -10.44 1.71 2.70
C ALA A 64 -11.10 0.33 2.58
N VAL A 65 -10.50 -0.56 1.79
CA VAL A 65 -11.00 -1.93 1.59
C VAL A 65 -10.86 -2.74 2.87
N VAL A 66 -9.69 -2.69 3.51
CA VAL A 66 -9.42 -3.43 4.76
C VAL A 66 -10.39 -3.01 5.85
N LYS A 67 -10.54 -1.71 6.13
CA LYS A 67 -11.47 -1.21 7.15
C LYS A 67 -12.91 -1.66 6.88
N LYS A 68 -13.34 -1.67 5.61
CA LYS A 68 -14.67 -2.14 5.21
C LYS A 68 -14.84 -3.64 5.48
N LEU A 69 -13.85 -4.46 5.14
CA LEU A 69 -13.89 -5.90 5.38
C LEU A 69 -13.86 -6.25 6.87
N GLU A 70 -12.94 -5.66 7.63
CA GLU A 70 -12.84 -5.84 9.09
C GLU A 70 -14.16 -5.47 9.77
N THR A 71 -14.77 -4.35 9.38
CA THR A 71 -16.08 -3.93 9.92
C THR A 71 -17.21 -4.89 9.52
N LYS A 72 -17.22 -5.36 8.26
CA LYS A 72 -18.28 -6.24 7.74
C LYS A 72 -18.22 -7.64 8.35
N LEU A 73 -17.03 -8.17 8.54
CA LEU A 73 -16.79 -9.55 8.93
C LEU A 73 -16.44 -9.71 10.42
N GLY A 74 -16.09 -8.62 11.11
CA GLY A 74 -15.71 -8.64 12.53
C GLY A 74 -14.34 -9.26 12.79
N VAL A 75 -13.45 -9.24 11.79
CA VAL A 75 -12.10 -9.83 11.83
C VAL A 75 -11.03 -8.74 11.83
N SER A 76 -9.79 -9.09 12.18
CA SER A 76 -8.62 -8.23 11.98
C SER A 76 -7.77 -8.70 10.80
N ILE A 77 -7.39 -7.79 9.91
CA ILE A 77 -6.61 -8.08 8.70
C ILE A 77 -5.26 -7.37 8.76
N ARG A 78 -4.16 -8.12 8.71
CA ARG A 78 -2.78 -7.59 8.74
C ARG A 78 -2.00 -8.01 7.51
N PHE A 79 -1.15 -7.11 7.03
CA PHE A 79 -0.22 -7.37 5.93
C PHE A 79 1.17 -7.45 6.53
N VAL A 80 1.85 -8.57 6.39
CA VAL A 80 3.11 -8.88 7.07
C VAL A 80 4.14 -9.32 6.04
N GLY A 81 5.34 -8.75 6.07
CA GLY A 81 6.46 -9.23 5.25
C GLY A 81 7.08 -10.49 5.86
N ARG A 82 7.28 -11.52 5.05
CA ARG A 82 7.92 -12.78 5.45
C ARG A 82 9.41 -12.72 5.10
N ASP A 83 10.26 -13.05 6.08
CA ASP A 83 11.72 -13.23 5.93
C ASP A 83 12.40 -12.15 5.08
N VAL A 84 12.53 -10.93 5.63
CA VAL A 84 12.93 -9.61 5.04
C VAL A 84 14.23 -9.53 4.21
N SER A 85 14.50 -10.53 3.37
CA SER A 85 15.54 -10.65 2.35
C SER A 85 15.02 -10.13 1.00
N TYR A 86 15.26 -8.84 0.71
CA TYR A 86 15.11 -8.14 -0.58
C TYR A 86 14.35 -8.89 -1.72
N ARG A 87 13.08 -8.48 -1.94
CA ARG A 87 12.00 -9.07 -2.78
C ARG A 87 11.03 -9.98 -2.03
N ASP A 88 10.82 -9.67 -0.77
CA ASP A 88 10.05 -10.41 0.22
C ASP A 88 8.64 -10.79 -0.23
N ASP A 89 8.32 -12.07 -0.05
CA ASP A 89 6.95 -12.57 0.01
C ASP A 89 6.20 -11.85 1.13
N TRP A 90 5.06 -11.23 0.80
CA TRP A 90 4.15 -10.70 1.80
C TRP A 90 3.04 -11.71 2.04
N GLU A 91 2.52 -11.73 3.26
CA GLU A 91 1.34 -12.50 3.60
C GLU A 91 0.29 -11.61 4.26
N VAL A 92 -0.97 -12.00 4.04
CA VAL A 92 -2.13 -11.44 4.70
C VAL A 92 -2.57 -12.41 5.78
N GLN A 93 -2.64 -11.90 7.00
CA GLN A 93 -3.11 -12.62 8.16
C GLN A 93 -4.49 -12.14 8.56
N ILE A 94 -5.41 -13.06 8.83
CA ILE A 94 -6.74 -12.79 9.35
C ILE A 94 -6.80 -13.35 10.77
N ASP A 95 -7.10 -12.50 11.75
CA ASP A 95 -7.09 -12.83 13.19
C ASP A 95 -5.78 -13.48 13.67
N GLY A 96 -4.67 -13.14 12.99
CA GLY A 96 -3.34 -13.64 13.31
C GLY A 96 -2.96 -14.94 12.60
N GLU A 97 -3.87 -15.57 11.86
CA GLU A 97 -3.59 -16.75 11.04
C GLU A 97 -3.29 -16.36 9.60
N LYS A 98 -2.28 -16.99 9.01
CA LYS A 98 -1.88 -16.74 7.61
C LYS A 98 -2.95 -17.30 6.68
N MET A 99 -3.45 -16.46 5.78
CA MET A 99 -4.49 -16.85 4.82
C MET A 99 -4.05 -16.71 3.36
N ILE A 100 -3.35 -15.63 3.01
CA ILE A 100 -3.08 -15.29 1.59
C ILE A 100 -1.62 -14.86 1.42
N ASP A 101 -0.90 -15.42 0.46
CA ASP A 101 0.37 -14.85 -0.02
C ASP A 101 0.09 -13.75 -1.05
N ILE A 102 0.80 -12.62 -0.91
CA ILE A 102 0.60 -11.42 -1.73
C ILE A 102 1.95 -10.82 -2.11
N GLY A 103 2.06 -10.33 -3.36
CA GLY A 103 3.21 -9.55 -3.79
C GLY A 103 3.10 -8.10 -3.35
N ARG A 104 4.25 -7.44 -3.16
CA ARG A 104 4.33 -6.00 -2.86
C ARG A 104 5.54 -5.39 -3.54
N HIS A 105 5.34 -4.29 -4.26
CA HIS A 105 6.45 -3.46 -4.74
C HIS A 105 6.21 -1.99 -4.42
N ARG A 106 7.29 -1.21 -4.46
CA ARG A 106 7.21 0.26 -4.47
C ARG A 106 7.33 0.72 -5.92
N ASN A 107 6.36 1.47 -6.41
CA ASN A 107 6.40 1.98 -7.78
C ASN A 107 7.33 3.23 -7.88
N PRO A 108 7.67 3.69 -9.10
CA PRO A 108 8.53 4.85 -9.29
C PRO A 108 8.00 6.14 -8.67
N ASP A 109 6.67 6.30 -8.59
CA ASP A 109 6.02 7.45 -7.95
C ASP A 109 6.04 7.36 -6.41
N GLY A 110 6.64 6.32 -5.83
CA GLY A 110 6.82 6.17 -4.39
C GLY A 110 5.65 5.50 -3.66
N TYR A 111 4.60 5.06 -4.34
CA TYR A 111 3.49 4.30 -3.75
C TYR A 111 3.90 2.86 -3.45
N THR A 112 3.43 2.36 -2.32
CA THR A 112 3.41 0.92 -2.05
C THR A 112 2.21 0.30 -2.76
N VAL A 113 2.46 -0.66 -3.64
CA VAL A 113 1.44 -1.36 -4.43
C VAL A 113 1.44 -2.83 -4.05
N PHE A 114 0.26 -3.33 -3.68
CA PHE A 114 0.02 -4.75 -3.49
C PHE A 114 -0.42 -5.38 -4.82
N GLU A 115 0.18 -6.51 -5.17
CA GLU A 115 0.05 -7.16 -6.49
C GLU A 115 -1.22 -8.02 -6.60
N ILE A 116 -2.34 -7.44 -6.16
CA ILE A 116 -3.69 -7.99 -6.26
C ILE A 116 -4.67 -6.84 -6.47
N GLY A 117 -5.78 -7.09 -7.15
CA GLY A 117 -6.89 -6.13 -7.22
C GLY A 117 -7.72 -6.11 -5.93
N ALA A 118 -8.40 -5.00 -5.66
CA ALA A 118 -9.26 -4.86 -4.48
C ALA A 118 -10.42 -5.87 -4.44
N ASP A 119 -11.09 -6.10 -5.58
CA ASP A 119 -12.19 -7.08 -5.65
C ASP A 119 -11.66 -8.51 -5.45
N GLU A 120 -10.59 -8.89 -6.16
CA GLU A 120 -9.94 -10.19 -5.99
C GLU A 120 -9.47 -10.42 -4.55
N PHE A 121 -8.98 -9.38 -3.88
CA PHE A 121 -8.63 -9.45 -2.47
C PHE A 121 -9.85 -9.72 -1.57
N VAL A 122 -10.97 -9.04 -1.84
CA VAL A 122 -12.23 -9.25 -1.11
C VAL A 122 -12.74 -10.68 -1.28
N ASP A 123 -12.71 -11.20 -2.51
CA ASP A 123 -13.12 -12.58 -2.80
C ASP A 123 -12.26 -13.57 -2.01
N LYS A 124 -10.92 -13.49 -2.11
CA LYS A 124 -10.01 -14.40 -1.40
C LYS A 124 -10.16 -14.34 0.12
N VAL A 125 -10.37 -13.15 0.70
CA VAL A 125 -10.61 -13.00 2.14
C VAL A 125 -11.93 -13.66 2.56
N THR A 126 -12.96 -13.54 1.72
CA THR A 126 -14.26 -14.15 2.01
C THR A 126 -14.18 -15.67 1.87
N GLU A 127 -13.57 -16.18 0.80
CA GLU A 127 -13.35 -17.61 0.57
C GLU A 127 -12.55 -18.25 1.72
N ALA A 128 -11.47 -17.60 2.19
CA ALA A 128 -10.65 -18.11 3.29
C ALA A 128 -11.37 -18.18 4.65
N LEU A 129 -12.48 -17.46 4.83
CA LEU A 129 -13.29 -17.49 6.05
C LEU A 129 -14.47 -18.45 5.96
N GLU A 130 -14.78 -18.96 4.77
CA GLU A 130 -15.84 -19.94 4.54
C GLU A 130 -15.34 -21.40 4.61
N GLU A 131 -14.03 -21.64 4.59
CA GLU A 131 -13.37 -22.94 4.83
C GLU A 131 -13.16 -23.26 6.32
#